data_AF-A0A1Z4EIP7-F1
#
_entry.id   AF-A0A1Z4EIP7-F1
#
_cell.length_a   1.000
_cell.length_b   1.000
_cell.length_c   1.000
_cell.angle_alpha   90.00
_cell.angle_beta   90.00
_cell.angle_gamma   90.00
#
_symmetry.space_group_name_H-M   'P 1'
#
loop_
_entity.id
_entity.type
_entity.pdbx_description
1 polymer ?
#
loop_
_entity_poly.entity_id
_entity_poly.type
_entity_poly.pdbx_seq_one_letter_code
_entity_poly.pdbx_strand_id
1 'polypeptide(L)'
;MHEQYSDDLREIAESSRHEVAAAKRMLKKFKGIGDTGADIYLREVQDTWTWVRPYFDDRARAAAKTLGLPTDAEALGKLSPRNNARLAAALVRISLDDDLRRQVVG
;
A
#
# COMPACT_ATOMS: atom_id res chain seq x y z
N MET A 1 -20.53 18.67 -11.42
CA MET A 1 -20.23 19.15 -10.06
C MET A 1 -19.32 18.12 -9.40
N HIS A 2 -18.00 18.24 -9.57
CA HIS A 2 -17.03 17.29 -9.02
C HIS A 2 -15.76 18.05 -8.64
N GLU A 3 -15.79 18.75 -7.50
CA GLU A 3 -14.66 19.57 -7.04
C GLU A 3 -14.65 19.67 -5.50
N GLN A 4 -14.61 18.51 -4.84
CA GLN A 4 -14.34 18.43 -3.39
C GLN A 4 -13.29 17.38 -3.01
N TYR A 5 -12.76 16.61 -3.98
CA TYR A 5 -11.88 15.47 -3.66
C TYR A 5 -10.39 15.81 -3.64
N SER A 6 -10.00 17.02 -4.01
CA SER A 6 -8.59 17.43 -4.05
C SER A 6 -8.06 17.97 -2.72
N ASP A 7 -8.92 18.45 -1.82
CA ASP A 7 -8.47 19.13 -0.58
C ASP A 7 -8.27 18.18 0.62
N ASP A 8 -9.02 17.08 0.75
CA ASP A 8 -8.99 16.30 2.00
C ASP A 8 -7.81 15.34 2.17
N LEU A 9 -7.04 15.00 1.13
CA LEU A 9 -6.01 13.96 1.27
C LEU A 9 -4.87 14.41 2.20
N ARG A 10 -4.48 15.69 2.16
CA ARG A 10 -3.48 16.24 3.10
C ARG A 10 -4.04 16.27 4.53
N GLU A 11 -5.32 16.58 4.68
CA GLU A 11 -5.99 16.54 5.99
C GLU A 11 -6.02 15.14 6.59
N ILE A 12 -6.04 14.07 5.78
CA ILE A 12 -5.94 12.70 6.30
C ILE A 12 -4.64 12.48 7.06
N ALA A 13 -3.50 13.01 6.59
CA ALA A 13 -2.23 12.84 7.29
C ALA A 13 -2.28 13.45 8.69
N GLU A 14 -2.72 14.70 8.79
CA GLU A 14 -2.80 15.43 10.06
C GLU A 14 -3.88 14.83 10.97
N SER A 15 -5.08 14.60 10.44
CA SER A 15 -6.23 14.08 11.18
C SER A 15 -6.06 12.63 11.65
N SER A 16 -5.24 11.84 10.95
CA SER A 16 -4.90 10.48 11.36
C SER A 16 -3.90 10.44 12.52
N ARG A 17 -3.34 11.58 12.94
CA ARG A 17 -2.25 11.67 13.94
C ARG A 17 -1.08 10.75 13.60
N HIS A 18 -0.80 10.59 12.29
CA HIS A 18 0.23 9.69 11.77
C HIS A 18 0.04 8.21 12.18
N GLU A 19 -1.19 7.77 12.46
CA GLU A 19 -1.53 6.37 12.67
C GLU A 19 -2.01 5.72 11.36
N VAL A 20 -1.27 4.74 10.85
CA VAL A 20 -1.59 4.03 9.59
C VAL A 20 -3.01 3.44 9.61
N ALA A 21 -3.40 2.84 10.74
CA ALA A 21 -4.75 2.27 10.89
C ALA A 21 -5.84 3.35 10.84
N ALA A 22 -5.59 4.53 11.42
CA ALA A 22 -6.53 5.65 11.35
C ALA A 22 -6.62 6.21 9.93
N ALA A 23 -5.48 6.41 9.26
CA ALA A 23 -5.44 6.83 7.87
C ALA A 23 -6.18 5.85 6.95
N LYS A 24 -5.98 4.53 7.11
CA LYS A 24 -6.72 3.50 6.37
C LYS A 24 -8.23 3.63 6.57
N ARG A 25 -8.69 3.81 7.81
CA ARG A 25 -10.12 4.01 8.11
C ARG A 25 -10.68 5.29 7.48
N MET A 26 -9.89 6.37 7.46
CA MET A 26 -10.30 7.65 6.86
C MET A 26 -10.37 7.56 5.34
N LEU A 27 -9.38 6.95 4.69
CA LEU A 27 -9.36 6.70 3.25
C LEU A 27 -10.62 5.94 2.80
N LYS A 28 -11.08 4.97 3.60
CA LYS A 28 -12.29 4.19 3.32
C LYS A 28 -13.61 5.00 3.41
N LYS A 29 -13.58 6.24 3.91
CA LYS A 29 -14.77 7.11 3.92
C LYS A 29 -15.03 7.76 2.56
N PHE A 30 -14.04 7.77 1.67
CA PHE A 30 -14.18 8.30 0.32
C PHE A 30 -14.97 7.33 -0.55
N LYS A 31 -15.92 7.88 -1.32
CA LYS A 31 -16.72 7.09 -2.26
C LYS A 31 -15.81 6.37 -3.25
N GLY A 32 -15.93 5.05 -3.34
CA GLY A 32 -15.13 4.21 -4.23
C GLY A 32 -13.82 3.69 -3.64
N ILE A 33 -13.45 4.09 -2.40
CA ILE A 33 -12.27 3.55 -1.72
C ILE A 33 -12.69 2.44 -0.74
N GLY A 34 -12.52 1.19 -1.15
CA GLY A 34 -12.60 0.02 -0.27
C GLY A 34 -11.26 -0.31 0.40
N ASP A 35 -11.16 -1.46 1.07
CA ASP A 35 -9.90 -1.91 1.70
C ASP A 35 -8.74 -1.96 0.70
N THR A 36 -8.98 -2.54 -0.48
CA THR A 36 -7.97 -2.57 -1.56
C THR A 36 -7.53 -1.19 -2.01
N GLY A 37 -8.48 -0.24 -2.13
CA GLY A 37 -8.16 1.13 -2.55
C GLY A 37 -7.33 1.87 -1.50
N ALA A 38 -7.64 1.67 -0.22
CA ALA A 38 -6.86 2.23 0.88
C ALA A 38 -5.45 1.62 0.94
N ASP A 39 -5.31 0.33 0.69
CA ASP A 39 -4.02 -0.36 0.67
C ASP A 39 -3.16 0.10 -0.52
N ILE A 40 -3.76 0.29 -1.71
CA ILE A 40 -3.10 0.93 -2.84
C ILE A 40 -2.58 2.31 -2.45
N TYR A 41 -3.43 3.15 -1.86
CA TYR A 41 -3.03 4.50 -1.48
C TYR A 41 -1.87 4.50 -0.48
N LEU A 42 -1.97 3.70 0.59
CA LEU A 42 -0.96 3.61 1.63
C LEU A 42 0.38 3.07 1.12
N ARG A 43 0.37 2.16 0.14
CA ARG A 43 1.60 1.71 -0.51
C ARG A 43 2.33 2.85 -1.22
N GLU A 44 1.62 3.62 -2.03
CA GLU A 44 2.21 4.64 -2.91
C GLU A 44 2.58 5.91 -2.14
N VAL A 45 1.81 6.27 -1.10
CA VAL A 45 2.00 7.54 -0.36
C VAL A 45 3.23 7.53 0.54
N GLN A 46 3.87 6.38 0.79
CA GLN A 46 5.04 6.25 1.68
C GLN A 46 6.19 7.23 1.39
N ASP A 47 6.34 7.68 0.14
CA ASP A 47 7.37 8.67 -0.24
C ASP A 47 7.01 10.10 0.14
N THR A 48 5.71 10.38 0.30
CA THR A 48 5.17 11.66 0.77
C THR A 48 4.92 11.63 2.28
N TRP A 49 4.38 10.54 2.80
CA TRP A 49 4.09 10.31 4.22
C TRP A 49 5.08 9.30 4.77
N THR A 50 6.28 9.77 5.09
CA THR A 50 7.36 8.89 5.55
C THR A 50 7.04 8.14 6.84
N TRP A 51 6.10 8.63 7.65
CA TRP A 51 5.59 7.97 8.86
C TRP A 51 4.77 6.72 8.56
N VAL A 52 4.31 6.52 7.32
CA VAL A 52 3.62 5.29 6.88
C VAL A 52 4.62 4.15 6.68
N ARG A 53 5.92 4.45 6.53
CA ARG A 53 6.95 3.44 6.27
C ARG A 53 7.24 2.63 7.54
N PRO A 54 7.46 1.30 7.41
CA PRO A 54 7.20 0.48 6.24
C PRO A 54 5.73 0.03 6.15
N TYR A 55 5.13 0.16 4.96
CA TYR A 55 3.78 -0.35 4.67
C TYR A 55 3.81 -1.38 3.54
N PHE A 56 3.39 -2.59 3.89
CA PHE A 56 3.21 -3.72 2.97
C PHE A 56 1.87 -4.38 3.30
N ASP A 57 0.91 -4.30 2.38
CA ASP A 57 -0.38 -4.98 2.52
C ASP A 57 -0.23 -6.49 2.28
N ASP A 58 -1.29 -7.24 2.60
CA ASP A 58 -1.26 -8.71 2.54
C ASP A 58 -0.86 -9.25 1.17
N ARG A 59 -1.24 -8.56 0.09
CA ARG A 59 -0.84 -8.95 -1.27
C ARG A 59 0.66 -8.80 -1.50
N ALA A 60 1.26 -7.69 -1.09
CA ALA A 60 2.70 -7.49 -1.17
C ALA A 60 3.46 -8.53 -0.33
N ARG A 61 2.97 -8.81 0.89
CA ARG A 61 3.56 -9.81 1.80
C ARG A 61 3.44 -11.24 1.26
N ALA A 62 2.33 -11.56 0.60
CA ALA A 62 2.14 -12.85 -0.06
C ALA A 62 3.14 -13.05 -1.22
N ALA A 63 3.35 -12.03 -2.06
CA ALA A 63 4.35 -12.07 -3.11
C ALA A 63 5.78 -12.15 -2.54
N ALA A 64 6.08 -11.46 -1.45
CA ALA A 64 7.37 -11.61 -0.78
C ALA A 64 7.62 -13.06 -0.36
N LYS A 65 6.59 -13.73 0.17
CA LYS A 65 6.67 -15.15 0.54
C LYS A 65 6.99 -16.05 -0.65
N THR A 66 6.36 -15.84 -1.81
CA THR A 66 6.61 -16.66 -3.02
C THR A 66 8.02 -16.46 -3.56
N LEU A 67 8.60 -15.28 -3.36
CA LEU A 67 9.97 -14.95 -3.73
C LEU A 67 11.02 -15.37 -2.68
N GLY A 68 10.62 -15.99 -1.56
CA GLY A 68 11.53 -16.38 -0.48
C GLY A 68 12.07 -15.20 0.34
N LEU A 69 11.42 -14.03 0.27
CA LEU A 69 11.75 -12.86 1.07
C LEU A 69 11.07 -12.92 2.45
N PRO A 70 11.55 -12.13 3.43
CA PRO A 70 10.85 -11.93 4.69
C PRO A 70 9.40 -11.45 4.45
N THR A 71 8.47 -11.85 5.32
CA THR A 71 7.05 -11.45 5.23
C THR A 71 6.63 -10.45 6.29
N ASP A 72 7.53 -10.14 7.23
CA ASP A 72 7.35 -9.06 8.20
C ASP A 72 7.61 -7.70 7.53
N ALA A 73 6.77 -6.71 7.83
CA ALA A 73 6.82 -5.40 7.19
C ALA A 73 8.13 -4.65 7.52
N GLU A 74 8.60 -4.75 8.77
CA GLU A 74 9.87 -4.15 9.19
C GLU A 74 11.06 -4.82 8.52
N ALA A 75 11.06 -6.16 8.45
CA ALA A 75 12.11 -6.91 7.75
C ALA A 75 12.14 -6.60 6.25
N LEU A 76 10.97 -6.50 5.59
CA LEU A 76 10.87 -6.07 4.20
C LEU A 76 11.37 -4.64 4.01
N GLY A 77 11.01 -3.74 4.93
CA GLY A 77 11.42 -2.35 4.89
C GLY A 77 12.95 -2.18 4.90
N LYS A 78 13.65 -3.06 5.60
CA LYS A 78 15.12 -3.06 5.66
C LYS A 78 15.79 -3.44 4.34
N LEU A 79 15.11 -4.15 3.45
CA LEU A 79 15.64 -4.50 2.12
C LEU A 79 15.71 -3.27 1.20
N SER A 80 14.85 -2.27 1.42
CA SER A 80 14.80 -1.05 0.62
C SER A 80 14.47 0.19 1.48
N PRO A 81 15.36 0.60 2.41
CA PRO A 81 15.03 1.59 3.45
C PRO A 81 14.56 2.96 2.93
N ARG A 82 14.93 3.31 1.70
CA ARG A 82 14.55 4.58 1.05
C ARG A 82 13.49 4.42 -0.04
N ASN A 83 13.14 3.20 -0.43
CA ASN A 83 12.19 2.94 -1.52
C ASN A 83 11.18 1.85 -1.13
N ASN A 84 10.58 1.95 0.07
CA ASN A 84 9.55 1.02 0.52
C ASN A 84 8.30 1.05 -0.37
N ALA A 85 7.88 2.23 -0.84
CA ALA A 85 6.79 2.38 -1.81
C ALA A 85 7.06 1.54 -3.07
N ARG A 86 8.25 1.74 -3.66
CA ARG A 86 8.68 1.03 -4.87
C ARG A 86 8.78 -0.48 -4.65
N LEU A 87 9.29 -0.93 -3.50
CA LEU A 87 9.36 -2.36 -3.17
C LEU A 87 7.96 -2.97 -3.02
N ALA A 88 7.07 -2.32 -2.26
CA ALA A 88 5.69 -2.79 -2.09
C ALA A 88 4.95 -2.88 -3.43
N ALA A 89 5.11 -1.86 -4.28
CA ALA A 89 4.49 -1.82 -5.60
C ALA A 89 5.10 -2.86 -6.57
N ALA A 90 6.38 -3.19 -6.44
CA ALA A 90 7.00 -4.27 -7.22
C ALA A 90 6.47 -5.65 -6.81
N LEU A 91 6.35 -5.92 -5.51
CA LEU A 91 5.80 -7.16 -4.97
C LEU A 91 4.34 -7.38 -5.44
N VAL A 92 3.51 -6.34 -5.43
CA VAL A 92 2.13 -6.43 -5.93
C VAL A 92 2.08 -6.73 -7.43
N ARG A 93 2.94 -6.10 -8.24
CA ARG A 93 3.02 -6.39 -9.69
C ARG A 93 3.38 -7.86 -9.95
N ILE A 94 4.34 -8.40 -9.20
CA ILE A 94 4.72 -9.81 -9.30
C ILE A 94 3.52 -10.72 -8.94
N SER A 95 2.77 -10.41 -7.88
CA SER A 95 1.56 -11.17 -7.54
C SER A 95 0.51 -11.12 -8.66
N LEU A 96 0.32 -9.98 -9.31
CA LEU A 96 -0.62 -9.84 -10.42
C LEU A 96 -0.18 -10.65 -11.64
N ASP A 97 1.12 -10.62 -11.96
CA ASP A 97 1.69 -11.40 -13.06
C ASP A 97 1.56 -12.91 -12.80
N ASP A 98 1.76 -13.36 -11.55
CA ASP A 98 1.58 -14.75 -11.14
C ASP A 98 0.11 -15.21 -11.20
N ASP A 99 -0.83 -14.32 -10.82
CA ASP A 99 -2.26 -14.55 -10.97
C ASP A 99 -2.64 -14.67 -12.46
N LEU A 100 -2.17 -13.73 -13.28
CA LEU A 100 -2.42 -13.70 -14.73
C LEU A 100 -1.83 -14.94 -15.42
N ARG A 101 -0.59 -15.31 -15.08
CA ARG A 101 0.06 -16.51 -15.61
C ARG A 101 -0.79 -17.74 -15.33
N ARG A 102 -1.27 -17.92 -14.09
CA ARG A 102 -2.13 -19.05 -13.71
C ARG A 102 -3.44 -19.10 -14.48
N GLN A 103 -4.04 -17.95 -14.81
CA GLN A 103 -5.26 -17.89 -15.62
C GLN A 103 -5.03 -18.27 -17.09
N VAL A 104 -3.83 -18.04 -17.62
CA VAL A 104 -3.50 -18.38 -19.02
C VAL A 104 -3.07 -19.83 -19.17
N VAL A 105 -2.38 -20.41 -18.18
CA VAL A 105 -1.87 -21.79 -18.24
C VAL A 105 -2.83 -22.85 -17.69
N GLY A 106 -3.90 -22.43 -16.99
CA GLY A 106 -4.94 -23.30 -16.45
C GLY A 106 -6.12 -23.43 -17.39
#